data_AF-A0ABD1E0A0-F1
#
_entry.id   AF-A0ABD1E0A0-F1
#
_cell.length_a   1.000
_cell.length_b   1.000
_cell.length_c   1.000
_cell.angle_alpha   90.00
_cell.angle_beta   90.00
_cell.angle_gamma   90.00
#
_symmetry.space_group_name_H-M   'P 1'
#
loop_
_entity.id
_entity.type
_entity.pdbx_description
1 polymer ?
#
loop_
_entity_poly.entity_id
_entity_poly.type
_entity_poly.pdbx_seq_one_letter_code
_entity_poly.pdbx_strand_id
1 'polypeptide(L)' 'MDMALRDFSAEDLKYLPLCYLEKYVSPFAIQQIWDKLPESYKQSPILKLNLPCYEHYNKGELQIDGPPPPIKSCFGCKQL' A
#
# COMPACT_ATOMS: atom_id res chain seq x y z
N MET A 1 -1.29 -10.68 12.78
CA MET A 1 -1.11 -9.68 13.85
C MET A 1 -0.83 -8.35 13.17
N ASP A 2 -1.85 -7.67 12.64
CA ASP A 2 -1.67 -6.42 11.87
C ASP A 2 -2.35 -5.22 12.53
N MET A 3 -3.08 -5.42 13.63
CA MET A 3 -3.79 -4.35 14.33
C MET A 3 -2.85 -3.34 15.00
N ALA A 4 -1.63 -3.74 15.38
CA ALA A 4 -0.74 -2.89 16.16
C ALA A 4 -0.18 -1.70 15.38
N LEU A 5 0.14 -1.85 14.09
CA LEU A 5 0.88 -0.81 13.35
C LEU A 5 0.06 0.47 13.11
N ARG A 6 -1.27 0.39 13.06
CA ARG A 6 -2.14 1.57 12.85
C ARG A 6 -1.98 2.59 13.99
N ASP A 7 -1.80 2.10 15.22
CA ASP A 7 -1.70 2.93 16.42
C ASP A 7 -0.33 3.58 16.58
N PHE A 8 0.65 3.19 15.76
CA PHE A 8 2.00 3.74 15.82
C PHE A 8 2.00 5.18 15.29
N SER A 9 2.81 6.03 15.92
CA SER A 9 3.06 7.37 15.44
C SER A 9 4.01 7.36 14.24
N ALA A 10 4.10 8.47 13.51
CA ALA A 10 5.11 8.61 12.44
C ALA A 10 6.54 8.46 12.98
N GLU A 11 6.77 8.83 14.25
CA GLU A 11 8.07 8.68 14.90
C GLU A 11 8.42 7.22 15.17
N ASP A 12 7.46 6.41 15.63
CA ASP A 12 7.68 4.97 15.86
C ASP A 12 7.95 4.24 14.54
N LEU A 13 7.21 4.61 13.49
CA LEU A 13 7.34 4.00 12.17
C LEU A 13 8.68 4.31 11.49
N LYS A 14 9.36 5.41 11.84
CA LYS A 14 10.69 5.74 11.29
C LYS A 14 11.77 4.76 11.74
N TYR A 15 11.56 4.08 12.86
CA TYR A 15 12.51 3.10 13.40
C TYR A 15 12.31 1.69 12.82
N LEU A 16 11.19 1.44 12.12
CA LEU A 16 10.94 0.16 11.47
C LEU A 16 11.77 0.05 10.19
N PRO A 17 12.56 -1.01 9.99
CA PRO A 17 13.31 -1.19 8.76
C PRO A 17 12.38 -1.30 7.55
N LEU A 18 12.75 -0.65 6.44
CA LEU A 18 12.00 -0.75 5.17
C LEU A 18 11.80 -2.22 4.75
N CYS A 19 12.84 -3.05 4.88
CA CYS A 19 12.77 -4.47 4.52
C CYS A 19 11.78 -5.27 5.38
N TYR A 20 11.47 -4.79 6.61
CA TYR A 20 10.47 -5.40 7.46
C TYR A 20 9.06 -5.10 6.93
N LEU A 21 8.81 -3.84 6.59
CA LEU A 21 7.55 -3.39 5.97
C LEU A 21 7.28 -4.12 4.65
N GLU A 22 8.32 -4.33 3.84
CA GLU A 22 8.19 -4.99 2.54
C GLU A 22 7.89 -6.49 2.63
N LYS A 23 8.41 -7.18 3.66
CA LYS A 23 8.34 -8.65 3.75
C LYS A 23 7.26 -9.16 4.69
N TYR A 24 6.98 -8.44 5.78
CA TYR A 24 6.18 -8.96 6.89
C TYR A 24 4.89 -8.20 7.16
N VAL A 25 4.74 -7.01 6.60
CA VAL A 25 3.55 -6.19 6.84
C VAL A 25 2.59 -6.35 5.67
N SER A 26 1.32 -6.64 6.00
CA SER A 26 0.31 -6.86 4.97
C SER A 26 0.07 -5.58 4.16
N PRO A 27 -0.23 -5.69 2.85
CA PRO A 27 -0.70 -4.60 2.00
C PRO A 27 -1.71 -3.66 2.66
N PHE A 28 -2.68 -4.24 3.38
CA PHE A 28 -3.72 -3.50 4.08
C PHE A 28 -3.19 -2.69 5.27
N ALA A 29 -2.21 -3.23 6.01
CA ALA A 29 -1.57 -2.51 7.11
C ALA A 29 -0.66 -1.39 6.59
N ILE A 30 0.11 -1.64 5.51
CA ILE A 30 0.89 -0.60 4.81
C ILE A 30 0.01 0.56 4.38
N GLN A 31 -1.16 0.28 3.80
CA GLN A 31 -2.13 1.30 3.40
C GLN A 31 -2.59 2.17 4.57
N GLN A 32 -2.86 1.57 5.74
CA GLN A 32 -3.32 2.31 6.92
C GLN A 32 -2.25 3.23 7.52
N ILE A 33 -0.97 2.87 7.36
CA ILE A 33 0.16 3.65 7.90
C ILE A 33 0.86 4.49 6.83
N TRP A 34 0.44 4.40 5.56
CA TRP A 34 1.15 4.98 4.41
C TRP A 34 1.43 6.47 4.58
N ASP A 35 0.44 7.23 5.04
CA ASP A 35 0.58 8.66 5.26
C ASP A 35 1.66 8.99 6.30
N LYS A 36 1.76 8.14 7.34
CA LYS A 36 2.71 8.25 8.45
C LYS A 36 4.11 7.74 8.13
N LEU A 37 4.32 7.03 7.02
CA LEU A 37 5.63 6.52 6.63
C LEU A 37 6.54 7.67 6.14
N PRO A 38 7.85 7.60 6.41
CA PRO A 38 8.81 8.57 5.89
C PRO A 38 8.84 8.57 4.36
N GLU A 39 9.14 9.73 3.76
CA GLU A 39 9.16 9.91 2.29
C GLU A 39 10.11 8.94 1.58
N SER A 40 11.24 8.60 2.20
CA SER A 40 12.18 7.62 1.68
C SER A 40 11.54 6.23 1.47
N TYR A 41 10.55 5.86 2.29
CA TYR A 41 9.87 4.57 2.18
C TYR A 41 8.77 4.63 1.12
N LYS A 42 8.16 5.81 0.96
CA LYS A 42 7.20 6.08 -0.12
C LYS A 42 7.83 6.00 -1.51
N GLN A 43 9.16 6.02 -1.61
CA GLN A 43 9.90 5.78 -2.85
C GLN A 43 10.12 4.29 -3.16
N SER A 44 9.89 3.38 -2.20
CA SER A 44 10.08 1.94 -2.43
C SER A 44 9.09 1.40 -3.47
N PRO A 45 9.57 0.76 -4.54
CA PRO A 45 8.71 0.12 -5.53
C PRO A 45 7.94 -1.07 -4.93
N ILE A 46 8.50 -1.79 -3.96
CA ILE A 46 7.85 -2.94 -3.33
C ILE A 46 6.66 -2.49 -2.49
N LEU A 47 6.82 -1.43 -1.69
CA LEU A 47 5.70 -0.89 -0.93
C LEU A 47 4.62 -0.29 -1.83
N LYS A 48 5.00 0.39 -2.92
CA LYS A 48 4.06 0.89 -3.93
C LYS A 48 3.27 -0.21 -4.62
N LEU A 49 3.91 -1.33 -4.98
CA LEU A 49 3.26 -2.49 -5.57
C LEU A 49 2.29 -3.18 -4.59
N ASN A 50 2.57 -3.10 -3.29
CA ASN A 50 1.71 -3.62 -2.25
C ASN A 50 0.54 -2.69 -1.91
N LEU A 51 0.56 -1.43 -2.33
CA LEU A 51 -0.61 -0.57 -2.17
C LEU A 51 -1.66 -0.87 -3.24
N PRO A 52 -2.96 -0.83 -2.91
CA PRO A 52 -3.99 -0.77 -3.93
C PRO A 52 -3.74 0.48 -4.81
N CYS A 53 -3.57 0.28 -6.12
CA CYS A 53 -3.39 1.39 -7.05
C CYS A 53 -4.69 2.17 -7.18
N TYR A 54 -4.83 3.26 -6.42
CA TYR A 54 -5.94 4.21 -6.54
C TYR A 54 -5.92 4.97 -7.86
N GLU A 55 -4.74 5.15 -8.45
CA GLU A 55 -4.55 5.84 -9.73
C GLU A 55 -5.10 5.05 -10.93
N HIS A 56 -5.22 3.72 -10.77
CA HIS A 56 -5.76 2.80 -11.78
C HIS A 56 -7.10 2.21 -11.35
N TYR A 57 -8.00 3.07 -10.88
CA TYR A 57 -9.44 2.82 -10.91
C TYR A 57 -9.81 2.21 -12.27
N ASN A 58 -10.39 1.00 -12.28
CA ASN A 58 -10.65 0.14 -13.45
C ASN A 58 -10.45 0.77 -14.84
N LYS A 59 -9.40 0.34 -15.55
CA LYS A 59 -9.46 0.20 -17.02
C LYS A 59 -9.83 -1.23 -17.46
N GLY A 60 -10.26 -2.08 -16.51
CA GLY A 60 -10.71 -3.45 -16.77
C GLY A 60 -12.22 -3.51 -16.87
N GLU A 61 -12.69 -3.96 -18.03
CA GLU A 61 -14.07 -4.17 -18.42
C GLU A 61 -14.86 -5.01 -17.40
N LEU A 62 -16.17 -4.75 -17.35
CA LEU A 62 -17.21 -5.29 -16.45
C LEU A 62 -17.47 -4.47 -15.19
N GLN A 63 -18.42 -3.54 -15.29
CA GLN A 63 -19.26 -3.17 -14.16
C GLN A 63 -20.73 -3.13 -14.55
N ILE A 64 -21.49 -4.02 -13.91
CA ILE A 64 -22.91 -3.86 -13.62
C ILE A 64 -22.92 -3.20 -12.23
N ASP A 65 -23.45 -1.96 -12.15
CA ASP A 65 -23.76 -1.16 -10.96
C ASP A 65 -22.73 -1.06 -9.80
N GLY A 66 -21.97 0.05 -9.76
CA GLY A 66 -21.28 0.55 -8.56
C GLY A 66 -19.80 0.90 -8.79
N PRO A 67 -19.15 1.75 -7.96
CA PRO A 67 -17.73 2.06 -8.12
C PRO A 67 -16.86 0.80 -7.90
N PRO A 68 -15.80 0.60 -8.69
CA PRO A 68 -15.01 -0.62 -8.66
C PRO A 68 -14.20 -0.73 -7.36
N PRO A 69 -14.11 -1.94 -6.78
CA PRO A 69 -13.27 -2.16 -5.62
C PRO A 69 -11.79 -1.94 -5.98
N PRO A 70 -10.97 -1.39 -5.07
CA PRO A 70 -9.56 -1.17 -5.30
C PRO A 70 -8.81 -2.48 -5.58
N ILE A 71 -8.16 -2.57 -6.75
CA ILE A 71 -7.41 -3.77 -7.17
C ILE A 71 -6.03 -3.79 -6.47
N LYS A 72 -5.74 -4.87 -5.75
CA LYS A 72 -4.45 -5.13 -5.07
C LYS A 72 -3.26 -5.44 -6.02
N SER A 73 -3.48 -5.38 -7.34
CA SER A 73 -2.50 -5.81 -8.35
C SER A 73 -2.78 -5.16 -9.70
N CYS A 74 -2.45 -3.88 -9.85
CA CYS A 74 -2.59 -3.20 -11.14
C CYS A 74 -1.46 -3.60 -12.10
N PHE A 75 -1.82 -4.06 -13.30
CA PHE A 75 -0.87 -4.38 -14.36
C PHE A 75 -0.03 -3.17 -14.80
N GLY A 76 -0.61 -1.96 -14.81
CA GLY A 76 0.13 -0.72 -15.10
C GLY A 76 1.20 -0.40 -14.06
N CYS A 77 0.88 -0.64 -12.77
CA CYS A 77 1.86 -0.47 -11.68
C CYS A 77 2.98 -1.54 -11.71
N LYS A 78 2.76 -2.69 -12.37
CA LYS A 78 3.74 -3.78 -12.52
C LYS A 78 4.65 -3.64 -13.75
N GLN A 79 4.40 -2.68 -14.63
CA GLN A 79 5.20 -2.44 -15.85
C GLN A 79 6.26 -1.34 -15.68
N LEU A 80 6.40 -0.75 -14.49
CA LEU A 80 7.46 0.21 -14.15
C LEU A 80 8.74 -0.50 -13.70
#